data_AF-A0A2V5ZN22-F1
#
_entry.id   AF-A0A2V5ZN22-F1
#
_cell.length_a   1.000
_cell.length_b   1.000
_cell.length_c   1.000
_cell.angle_alpha   90.00
_cell.angle_beta   90.00
_cell.angle_gamma   90.00
#
_symmetry.space_group_name_H-M   'P 1'
#
loop_
_entity.id
_entity.type
_entity.pdbx_description
1 polymer ?
#
loop_
_entity_poly.entity_id
_entity_poly.type
_entity_poly.pdbx_seq_one_letter_code
_entity_poly.pdbx_strand_id
1 'polypeptide(L)'
;MATMNWDAISAISQLIGSLAVVLSVLYLAVQVHQSTRVAKLAMQDAAAAALRDVTKPLMENSELERIWRVGLEDISVLSVEERARFFHATYQFLKAFESIHFHHVYGMMDRDLWEGWHGLLRHYVFAPGMAHYWKL
;
A
#
# COMPACT_ATOMS: atom_id res chain seq x y z
N MET A 1 18.10 -56.46 -39.44
CA MET A 1 17.68 -55.88 -38.14
C MET A 1 16.84 -54.67 -38.46
N ALA A 2 15.55 -54.68 -38.12
CA ALA A 2 14.71 -53.50 -38.28
C ALA A 2 15.28 -52.40 -37.37
N THR A 3 15.84 -51.36 -37.96
CA THR A 3 16.17 -50.12 -37.26
C THR A 3 14.84 -49.56 -36.79
N MET A 4 14.44 -49.90 -35.56
CA MET A 4 13.47 -49.10 -34.81
C MET A 4 13.80 -47.64 -35.09
N ASN A 5 12.79 -46.85 -35.43
CA ASN A 5 12.98 -45.46 -35.86
C ASN A 5 13.30 -44.60 -34.63
N TRP A 6 14.43 -44.89 -33.99
CA TRP A 6 14.96 -44.23 -32.80
C TRP A 6 15.12 -42.73 -33.05
N ASP A 7 15.43 -42.35 -34.28
CA ASP A 7 15.46 -40.95 -34.72
C ASP A 7 14.07 -40.32 -34.68
N ALA A 8 13.03 -41.01 -35.17
CA ALA A 8 11.65 -40.51 -35.03
C ALA A 8 11.18 -40.45 -33.57
N ILE A 9 11.54 -41.44 -32.75
CA ILE A 9 11.22 -41.42 -31.31
C ILE A 9 11.91 -40.22 -30.65
N SER A 10 13.20 -39.99 -30.93
CA SER A 10 13.95 -38.84 -30.42
C SER A 10 13.34 -37.51 -30.87
N ALA A 11 12.99 -37.38 -32.15
CA ALA A 11 12.36 -36.18 -32.69
C ALA A 11 10.99 -35.92 -32.05
N ILE A 12 10.18 -36.95 -31.83
CA ILE A 12 8.87 -36.83 -31.14
C ILE A 12 9.07 -36.44 -29.67
N SER A 13 10.03 -37.05 -28.97
CA SER A 13 10.35 -36.70 -27.57
C SER A 13 10.84 -35.26 -27.45
N GLN A 14 11.67 -34.79 -28.38
CA GLN A 14 12.11 -33.40 -28.43
C GLN A 14 10.95 -32.43 -28.72
N LEU A 15 10.05 -32.79 -29.65
CA LEU A 15 8.86 -32.00 -29.93
C LEU A 15 7.97 -31.88 -28.68
N ILE A 16 7.66 -33.00 -28.03
CA ILE A 16 6.86 -33.01 -26.79
C ILE A 16 7.55 -32.20 -25.69
N GLY A 17 8.86 -32.37 -25.50
CA GLY A 17 9.62 -31.61 -24.51
C GLY A 17 9.58 -30.11 -24.79
N SER A 18 9.76 -29.70 -26.05
CA SER A 18 9.68 -28.28 -26.45
C SER A 18 8.28 -27.70 -26.22
N LEU A 19 7.23 -28.47 -26.54
CA LEU A 19 5.85 -28.05 -26.30
C LEU A 19 5.53 -27.95 -24.80
N ALA A 20 6.02 -28.89 -24.00
CA ALA A 20 5.88 -28.85 -22.55
C ALA A 20 6.53 -27.60 -21.96
N VAL A 21 7.74 -27.23 -22.42
CA VAL A 21 8.42 -25.99 -21.99
C VAL A 21 7.61 -24.75 -22.35
N VAL A 22 7.08 -24.66 -23.58
CA VAL A 22 6.23 -23.53 -24.00
C VAL A 22 4.99 -23.43 -23.13
N LEU A 23 4.30 -24.55 -22.87
CA LEU A 23 3.13 -24.59 -22.00
C LEU A 23 3.47 -24.21 -20.56
N SER A 24 4.61 -24.64 -20.02
CA SER A 24 5.09 -24.26 -18.70
C SER A 24 5.35 -22.76 -18.59
N VAL A 25 5.96 -22.14 -19.61
CA VAL A 25 6.19 -20.68 -19.62
C VAL A 25 4.88 -19.91 -19.71
N LEU A 26 3.94 -20.36 -20.55
CA LEU A 26 2.60 -19.74 -20.63
C LEU A 26 1.85 -19.84 -19.30
N TYR A 27 1.88 -21.01 -18.66
CA TYR A 27 1.30 -21.19 -17.33
C TYR A 27 1.94 -20.26 -16.30
N LEU A 28 3.28 -20.17 -16.28
CA LEU A 28 4.01 -19.29 -15.36
C LEU A 28 3.65 -17.82 -15.60
N ALA A 29 3.51 -17.39 -16.86
CA ALA A 29 3.12 -16.03 -17.18
C ALA A 29 1.73 -15.68 -16.62
N VAL A 30 0.75 -16.59 -16.79
CA VAL A 30 -0.59 -16.45 -16.21
C VAL A 30 -0.53 -16.46 -14.67
N GLN A 31 0.24 -17.37 -14.09
CA GLN A 31 0.41 -17.51 -12.65
C GLN A 31 0.99 -16.23 -12.02
N VAL A 32 2.03 -15.66 -12.61
CA VAL A 32 2.65 -14.40 -12.16
C VAL A 32 1.66 -13.24 -12.27
N HIS A 33 0.88 -13.17 -13.35
CA HIS A 33 -0.12 -12.11 -13.52
C HIS A 33 -1.21 -12.17 -12.44
N GLN A 34 -1.74 -13.37 -12.16
CA GLN A 34 -2.73 -13.58 -11.10
C GLN A 34 -2.16 -13.28 -9.71
N SER A 35 -0.96 -13.77 -9.42
CA SER A 35 -0.26 -13.52 -8.15
C SER A 35 -0.06 -12.01 -7.91
N THR A 36 0.37 -11.30 -8.96
CA THR A 36 0.55 -9.83 -8.91
C THR A 36 -0.76 -9.13 -8.58
N ARG A 37 -1.89 -9.54 -9.19
CA ARG A 37 -3.21 -8.95 -8.91
C ARG A 37 -3.64 -9.15 -7.47
N VAL A 38 -3.45 -10.35 -6.91
CA VAL A 38 -3.77 -10.65 -5.51
C VAL A 38 -2.90 -9.83 -4.56
N ALA A 39 -1.59 -9.75 -4.82
CA ALA A 39 -0.67 -8.93 -4.03
C ALA A 39 -1.09 -7.45 -4.01
N LYS A 40 -1.49 -6.89 -5.15
CA LYS A 40 -1.99 -5.49 -5.22
C LYS A 40 -3.21 -5.26 -4.33
N LEU A 41 -4.20 -6.16 -4.36
CA LEU A 41 -5.40 -6.05 -3.52
C LEU A 41 -5.05 -6.12 -2.04
N ALA A 42 -4.22 -7.08 -1.64
CA ALA A 42 -3.79 -7.23 -0.25
C ALA A 42 -3.05 -5.98 0.27
N MET A 43 -2.24 -5.35 -0.57
CA MET A 43 -1.55 -4.09 -0.23
C MET A 43 -2.52 -2.92 -0.08
N GLN A 44 -3.54 -2.81 -0.94
CA GLN A 44 -4.59 -1.79 -0.79
C GLN A 44 -5.38 -1.96 0.52
N ASP A 45 -5.74 -3.20 0.86
CA ASP A 45 -6.43 -3.49 2.12
C ASP A 45 -5.55 -3.18 3.33
N ALA A 46 -4.26 -3.51 3.28
CA ALA A 46 -3.30 -3.21 4.34
C ALA A 46 -3.11 -1.70 4.53
N ALA A 47 -3.04 -0.93 3.43
CA ALA A 47 -2.93 0.52 3.47
C ALA A 47 -4.19 1.16 4.08
N ALA A 48 -5.38 0.69 3.70
CA ALA A 48 -6.64 1.13 4.28
C ALA A 48 -6.76 0.74 5.77
N ALA A 49 -6.27 -0.44 6.16
CA ALA A 49 -6.22 -0.88 7.55
C ALA A 49 -5.29 0.01 8.40
N ALA A 50 -4.09 0.30 7.90
CA ALA A 50 -3.14 1.16 8.60
C ALA A 50 -3.73 2.54 8.90
N LEU A 51 -4.45 3.15 7.95
CA LEU A 51 -5.12 4.42 8.24
C LEU A 51 -6.25 4.27 9.25
N ARG A 52 -7.09 3.22 9.13
CA ARG A 52 -8.14 2.94 10.11
C ARG A 52 -7.56 2.79 11.51
N ASP A 53 -6.43 2.11 11.67
CA ASP A 53 -5.79 1.90 12.96
C ASP A 53 -5.30 3.21 13.58
N VAL A 54 -4.87 4.18 12.75
CA VAL A 54 -4.46 5.51 13.23
C VAL A 54 -5.65 6.42 13.52
N THR A 55 -6.74 6.30 12.76
CA THR A 55 -7.93 7.14 12.96
C THR A 55 -8.89 6.59 14.02
N LYS A 56 -8.88 5.29 14.27
CA LYS A 56 -9.79 4.64 15.23
C LYS A 56 -9.67 5.21 16.65
N PRO A 57 -8.46 5.46 17.22
CA PRO A 57 -8.33 6.11 18.51
C PRO A 57 -8.97 7.50 18.56
N LEU A 58 -8.97 8.25 17.46
CA LEU A 58 -9.66 9.54 17.35
C LEU A 58 -11.17 9.37 17.42
N MET A 59 -11.72 8.28 16.86
CA MET A 59 -13.15 8.01 16.93
C MET A 59 -13.61 7.51 18.31
N GLU A 60 -12.77 6.75 19.00
CA GLU A 60 -13.12 6.08 20.26
C GLU A 60 -12.82 6.94 21.51
N ASN A 61 -11.93 7.93 21.40
CA ASN A 61 -11.52 8.78 22.51
C ASN A 61 -11.80 10.26 22.22
N SER A 62 -12.84 10.81 22.86
CA SER A 62 -13.27 12.20 22.70
C SER A 62 -12.23 13.23 23.13
N GLU A 63 -11.37 12.90 24.09
CA GLU A 63 -10.27 13.78 24.50
C GLU A 63 -9.21 13.85 23.41
N LEU A 64 -8.83 12.71 22.84
CA LEU A 64 -7.85 12.65 21.76
C LEU A 64 -8.37 13.33 20.48
N GLU A 65 -9.66 13.14 20.16
CA GLU A 65 -10.34 13.85 19.08
C GLU A 65 -10.29 15.37 19.27
N ARG A 66 -10.57 15.85 20.49
CA ARG A 66 -10.48 17.27 20.82
C ARG A 66 -9.05 17.78 20.66
N ILE A 67 -8.06 17.06 21.18
CA ILE A 67 -6.63 17.42 21.07
C ILE A 67 -6.23 17.50 19.58
N TRP A 68 -6.66 16.54 18.77
CA TRP A 68 -6.40 16.52 17.33
C TRP A 68 -7.01 17.73 16.63
N ARG A 69 -8.33 17.95 16.80
CA ARG A 69 -9.04 19.08 16.16
C ARG A 69 -8.46 20.43 16.57
N VAL A 70 -8.30 20.66 17.87
CA VAL A 70 -7.76 21.91 18.40
C VAL A 70 -6.31 22.10 17.98
N GLY A 71 -5.50 21.05 18.04
CA GLY A 71 -4.10 21.10 17.63
C GLY A 71 -3.91 21.41 16.15
N LEU A 72 -4.81 20.92 15.28
CA LEU A 72 -4.79 21.26 13.84
C LEU A 72 -5.05 22.75 13.59
N GLU A 73 -5.96 23.37 14.34
CA GLU A 73 -6.32 24.78 14.20
C GLU A 73 -5.31 25.72 14.86
N ASP A 74 -4.97 25.45 16.12
CA ASP A 74 -4.03 26.24 16.91
C ASP A 74 -3.37 25.38 17.99
N ILE A 75 -2.16 24.89 17.71
CA ILE A 75 -1.37 24.13 18.67
C ILE A 75 -1.00 24.95 19.92
N SER A 76 -0.99 26.30 19.84
CA SER A 76 -0.54 27.18 20.92
C SER A 76 -1.44 27.15 22.15
N VAL A 77 -2.69 26.71 21.99
CA VAL A 77 -3.66 26.60 23.08
C VAL A 77 -3.58 25.27 23.84
N LEU A 78 -2.86 24.28 23.30
CA LEU A 78 -2.68 22.98 23.94
C LEU A 78 -1.64 23.06 25.08
N SER A 79 -1.89 22.30 26.15
CA SER A 79 -0.91 22.05 27.21
C SER A 79 0.32 21.31 26.68
N VAL A 80 1.40 21.25 27.47
CA VAL A 80 2.62 20.54 27.07
C VAL A 80 2.34 19.05 26.82
N GLU A 81 1.55 18.43 27.69
CA GLU A 81 1.14 17.02 27.59
C GLU A 81 0.24 16.77 26.38
N GLU A 82 -0.71 17.69 26.12
CA GLU A 82 -1.60 17.63 24.97
C GLU A 82 -0.84 17.78 23.65
N ARG A 83 0.16 18.66 23.59
CA ARG A 83 1.03 18.82 22.41
C ARG A 83 1.80 17.56 22.10
N ALA A 84 2.33 16.87 23.12
CA ALA A 84 3.01 15.60 22.91
C ALA A 84 2.06 14.57 22.28
N ARG A 85 0.82 14.47 22.78
CA ARG A 85 -0.21 13.60 22.20
C ARG A 85 -0.56 14.00 20.77
N PHE A 86 -0.70 15.29 20.49
CA PHE A 86 -0.94 15.82 19.15
C PHE A 86 0.20 15.46 18.18
N PHE A 87 1.46 15.60 18.60
CA PHE A 87 2.62 15.23 17.79
C PHE A 87 2.70 13.73 17.51
N HIS A 88 2.40 12.89 18.50
CA HIS A 88 2.31 11.44 18.27
C HIS A 88 1.19 11.09 17.29
N ALA A 89 0.00 11.67 17.44
CA ALA A 89 -1.09 11.47 16.49
C ALA A 89 -0.72 11.94 15.07
N THR A 90 -0.06 13.09 14.97
CA THR A 90 0.39 13.68 13.71
C THR A 90 1.43 12.80 13.03
N TYR A 91 2.43 12.35 13.78
CA TYR A 91 3.44 11.43 13.28
C TYR A 91 2.81 10.14 12.75
N GLN A 92 1.94 9.50 13.53
CA GLN A 92 1.27 8.25 13.12
C GLN A 92 0.42 8.45 11.86
N PHE A 93 -0.29 9.58 11.77
CA PHE A 93 -1.09 9.94 10.61
C PHE A 93 -0.21 10.08 9.36
N LEU A 94 0.87 10.84 9.44
CA LEU A 94 1.79 11.03 8.33
C LEU A 94 2.49 9.73 7.92
N LYS A 95 2.87 8.88 8.88
CA LYS A 95 3.45 7.54 8.60
C LYS A 95 2.47 6.63 7.86
N ALA A 96 1.17 6.68 8.18
CA ALA A 96 0.16 5.93 7.43
C ALA A 96 0.09 6.44 5.96
N PHE A 97 0.12 7.76 5.75
CA PHE A 97 0.14 8.35 4.41
C PHE A 97 1.42 8.09 3.63
N GLU A 98 2.57 8.03 4.29
CA GLU A 98 3.83 7.65 3.68
C GLU A 98 3.77 6.20 3.16
N SER A 99 3.22 5.28 3.95
CA SER A 99 2.99 3.90 3.51
C SER A 99 2.08 3.85 2.28
N ILE A 100 0.94 4.57 2.33
CA ILE A 100 0.02 4.71 1.19
C ILE A 100 0.77 5.24 -0.06
N HIS A 101 1.56 6.30 0.08
CA HIS A 101 2.35 6.88 -1.02
C HIS A 101 3.37 5.88 -1.58
N PHE A 102 4.09 5.12 -0.75
CA PHE A 102 5.02 4.09 -1.24
C PHE A 102 4.30 3.05 -2.12
N HIS A 103 3.11 2.59 -1.72
CA HIS A 103 2.35 1.65 -2.54
C HIS A 103 1.94 2.25 -3.90
N HIS A 104 1.69 3.56 -3.97
CA HIS A 104 1.44 4.25 -5.23
C HIS A 104 2.68 4.30 -6.12
N VAL A 105 3.83 4.73 -5.58
CA VAL A 105 5.10 4.86 -6.34
C VAL A 105 5.53 3.52 -6.95
N TYR A 106 5.30 2.40 -6.25
CA TYR A 106 5.61 1.06 -6.76
C TYR A 106 4.49 0.44 -7.63
N GLY A 107 3.47 1.22 -8.02
CA GLY A 107 2.41 0.77 -8.94
C GLY A 107 1.47 -0.29 -8.36
N MET A 108 1.44 -0.42 -7.03
CA MET A 108 0.59 -1.37 -6.30
C MET A 108 -0.78 -0.78 -5.95
N MET A 109 -0.90 0.55 -5.94
CA MET A 109 -2.15 1.24 -5.68
C MET A 109 -2.75 1.83 -6.95
N ASP A 110 -4.08 1.68 -7.07
CA ASP A 110 -4.85 2.29 -8.13
C ASP A 110 -4.76 3.83 -8.06
N ARG A 111 -4.79 4.48 -9.23
CA ARG A 111 -4.63 5.93 -9.32
C ARG A 111 -5.83 6.68 -8.73
N ASP A 112 -7.04 6.20 -8.96
CA ASP A 112 -8.25 6.87 -8.45
C ASP A 112 -8.29 6.79 -6.92
N LEU A 113 -7.88 5.64 -6.38
CA LEU A 113 -7.73 5.45 -4.94
C LEU A 113 -6.66 6.38 -4.35
N TRP A 114 -5.50 6.49 -5.02
CA TRP A 114 -4.45 7.41 -4.62
C TRP A 114 -4.92 8.87 -4.64
N GLU A 115 -5.64 9.31 -5.67
CA GLU A 115 -6.12 10.68 -5.77
C GLU A 115 -7.07 11.05 -4.60
N GLY A 116 -7.91 10.11 -4.16
CA GLY A 116 -8.72 10.25 -2.95
C GLY A 116 -7.88 10.46 -1.69
N TRP A 117 -6.90 9.59 -1.45
CA TRP A 117 -5.99 9.70 -0.30
C TRP A 117 -5.15 10.97 -0.33
N HIS A 118 -4.62 11.32 -1.50
CA HIS A 118 -3.84 12.52 -1.70
C HIS A 118 -4.69 13.79 -1.48
N GLY A 119 -5.96 13.77 -1.86
CA GLY A 119 -6.93 14.81 -1.51
C GLY A 119 -7.08 14.99 0.00
N LEU A 120 -7.26 13.88 0.73
CA LEU A 120 -7.37 13.89 2.19
C LEU A 120 -6.08 14.40 2.85
N LEU A 121 -4.92 13.91 2.42
CA LEU A 121 -3.64 14.38 2.94
C LEU A 121 -3.51 15.90 2.77
N ARG A 122 -3.74 16.41 1.55
CA ARG A 122 -3.67 17.85 1.26
C ARG A 122 -4.55 18.67 2.20
N HIS A 123 -5.76 18.19 2.52
CA HIS A 123 -6.63 18.87 3.47
C HIS A 123 -5.96 19.09 4.83
N TYR A 124 -5.20 18.11 5.33
CA TYR A 124 -4.53 18.20 6.63
C TYR A 124 -3.17 18.90 6.60
N VAL A 125 -2.37 18.76 5.53
CA VAL A 125 -1.01 19.35 5.51
C VAL A 125 -1.03 20.88 5.56
N PHE A 126 -2.11 21.50 5.08
CA PHE A 126 -2.29 22.95 5.14
C PHE A 126 -2.86 23.45 6.47
N ALA A 127 -3.24 22.57 7.40
CA ALA A 127 -3.72 22.98 8.71
C ALA A 127 -2.59 23.67 9.50
N PRO A 128 -2.84 24.79 10.20
CA PRO A 128 -1.81 25.54 10.92
C PRO A 128 -0.96 24.70 11.88
N GLY A 129 -1.59 23.79 12.62
CA GLY A 129 -0.91 22.86 13.53
C GLY A 129 0.03 21.89 12.82
N MET A 130 -0.39 21.39 11.66
CA MET A 130 0.42 20.50 10.83
C MET A 130 1.60 21.24 10.20
N ALA A 131 1.38 22.48 9.76
CA ALA A 131 2.45 23.36 9.27
C ALA A 131 3.45 23.74 10.39
N HIS A 132 3.00 23.85 11.64
CA HIS A 132 3.89 24.03 12.78
C HIS A 132 4.73 22.79 13.04
N TYR A 133 4.12 21.60 13.03
CA TYR A 133 4.83 20.32 13.16
C TYR A 133 5.96 20.17 12.13
N TRP A 134 5.74 20.59 10.88
CA TRP A 134 6.74 20.49 9.80
C TRP A 134 7.92 21.46 9.90
N LYS A 135 7.83 22.48 10.75
CA LYS A 135 8.88 23.49 10.97
C LYS A 135 9.83 23.13 12.12
N LEU A 136 9.47 22.15 12.94
CA LEU A 136 10.29 21.60 14.01
C LEU A 136 11.34 20.64 13.44
#